data_AF-F3KFT1-F1
#
_entry.id   AF-F3KFT1-F1
#
_cell.length_a   1.000
_cell.length_b   1.000
_cell.length_c   1.000
_cell.angle_alpha   90.00
_cell.angle_beta   90.00
_cell.angle_gamma   90.00
#
_symmetry.space_group_name_H-M   'P 1'
#
loop_
_entity.id
_entity.type
_entity.pdbx_description
1 polymer ?
#
loop_
_entity_poly.entity_id
_entity_poly.type
_entity_poly.pdbx_seq_one_letter_code
_entity_poly.pdbx_strand_id
1 'polypeptide(L)'
;MAVLSQFYLMLVMLMFVCMNGHLVVIEVFIESFKVMPVGYEVFDVGIFMQLAKWGAWMFASALVIALPALCALLVVNFAFGIMNRAAPQLNVFALGFPVSMLVGLMIVFVTLTRFVPQFDKLAEQSLMMMRSVLGL
;
A
#
# COMPACT_ATOMS: atom_id res chain seq x y z
N MET A 1 1.69 12.69 10.00
CA MET A 1 1.41 11.69 8.94
C MET A 1 2.55 11.49 7.94
N ALA A 2 3.46 12.46 7.75
CA ALA A 2 4.56 12.31 6.79
C ALA A 2 5.60 11.23 7.16
N VAL A 3 5.91 11.03 8.44
CA VAL A 3 7.04 10.16 8.84
C VAL A 3 6.83 8.68 8.48
N LEU A 4 5.68 8.11 8.83
CA LEU A 4 5.37 6.71 8.50
C LEU A 4 5.21 6.50 6.99
N SER A 5 4.52 7.42 6.31
CA SER A 5 4.37 7.37 4.84
C SER A 5 5.73 7.38 4.14
N GLN A 6 6.61 8.32 4.54
CA GLN A 6 7.96 8.44 4.00
C GLN A 6 8.80 7.19 4.28
N PHE A 7 8.68 6.61 5.48
CA PHE A 7 9.35 5.37 5.84
C PHE A 7 8.93 4.22 4.91
N TYR A 8 7.63 4.02 4.70
CA TYR A 8 7.12 2.99 3.79
C TYR A 8 7.52 3.25 2.33
N LEU A 9 7.52 4.50 1.87
CA LEU A 9 7.95 4.85 0.52
C LEU A 9 9.42 4.50 0.30
N MET A 10 10.28 4.85 1.25
CA MET A 10 11.71 4.50 1.20
C MET A 10 11.91 2.98 1.18
N LEU A 11 11.15 2.25 2.00
CA LEU A 11 11.24 0.79 2.07
C LEU A 11 10.78 0.12 0.77
N VAL A 12 9.67 0.58 0.19
CA VAL A 12 9.17 0.15 -1.13
C VAL A 12 10.20 0.43 -2.23
N MET A 13 10.82 1.62 -2.23
CA MET A 13 11.83 1.98 -3.22
C MET A 13 13.05 1.04 -3.13
N LEU A 14 13.54 0.78 -1.91
CA LEU A 14 14.66 -0.14 -1.70
C LEU A 14 14.32 -1.55 -2.20
N MET A 15 13.14 -2.06 -1.87
CA MET A 15 12.68 -3.37 -2.34
C MET A 15 12.57 -3.41 -3.87
N PHE A 16 12.02 -2.36 -4.49
CA PHE A 16 11.93 -2.25 -5.95
C PHE A 16 13.30 -2.30 -6.63
N VAL A 17 14.31 -1.64 -6.05
CA VAL A 17 15.69 -1.68 -6.54
C VAL A 17 16.31 -3.07 -6.31
N CYS A 18 16.17 -3.67 -5.13
CA CYS A 18 16.69 -5.00 -4.81
C CYS A 18 16.13 -6.10 -5.71
N MET A 19 14.87 -6.00 -6.12
CA MET A 19 14.23 -6.96 -7.04
C MET A 19 14.53 -6.69 -8.52
N ASN A 20 15.39 -5.71 -8.82
CA ASN A 20 15.63 -5.25 -10.20
C ASN A 20 14.36 -4.81 -10.94
N GLY A 21 13.35 -4.31 -10.22
CA GLY A 21 12.07 -3.91 -10.82
C GLY A 21 12.23 -2.86 -11.92
N HIS A 22 13.25 -2.00 -11.80
CA HIS A 22 13.60 -1.02 -12.83
C HIS A 22 13.99 -1.67 -14.19
N LEU A 23 14.68 -2.81 -14.18
CA LEU A 23 15.02 -3.53 -15.42
C LEU A 23 13.77 -4.11 -16.07
N VAL A 24 12.87 -4.68 -15.27
CA VAL A 24 11.59 -5.24 -15.76
C VAL A 24 10.73 -4.17 -16.40
N VAL A 25 10.65 -2.97 -15.81
CA VAL A 25 9.89 -1.85 -16.39
C VAL A 25 10.49 -1.42 -17.74
N ILE A 26 11.82 -1.39 -17.88
CA ILE A 26 12.49 -1.07 -19.15
C ILE A 26 12.21 -2.16 -20.19
N GLU A 27 12.25 -3.43 -19.81
CA GLU A 27 11.93 -4.55 -20.70
C GLU A 27 10.50 -4.45 -21.24
N VAL A 28 9.52 -4.23 -20.35
CA VAL A 28 8.10 -4.03 -20.71
C VAL A 28 7.93 -2.81 -21.63
N PHE A 29 8.69 -1.74 -21.40
CA PHE A 29 8.67 -0.56 -22.26
C PHE A 29 9.20 -0.84 -23.67
N ILE A 30 10.27 -1.62 -23.80
CA ILE A 30 10.79 -2.03 -25.11
C ILE A 30 9.81 -2.96 -25.83
N GLU A 31 9.17 -3.87 -25.10
CA GLU A 31 8.18 -4.81 -25.64
C GLU A 31 6.92 -4.09 -26.15
N SER A 32 6.50 -3.01 -25.48
CA SER A 32 5.40 -2.15 -25.93
C SER A 32 5.53 -1.70 -27.39
N PHE A 33 6.75 -1.35 -27.86
CA PHE A 33 6.97 -0.94 -29.25
C PHE A 33 6.82 -2.07 -30.28
N LYS A 34 6.91 -3.33 -29.86
CA LYS A 34 6.66 -4.49 -30.73
C LYS A 34 5.17 -4.74 -30.90
N VAL A 35 4.39 -4.58 -29.82
CA VAL A 35 2.94 -4.81 -29.83
C VAL A 35 2.21 -3.62 -30.44
N MET A 36 2.73 -2.41 -30.22
CA MET A 36 2.13 -1.15 -30.63
C MET A 36 3.11 -0.36 -31.52
N PRO A 37 3.19 -0.65 -32.83
CA PRO A 37 4.09 0.04 -33.73
C PRO A 37 3.73 1.53 -33.85
N VAL A 38 4.76 2.38 -33.96
CA VAL A 38 4.62 3.83 -34.06
C VAL A 38 3.77 4.20 -35.28
N GLY A 39 2.58 4.77 -35.05
CA GLY A 39 1.67 5.21 -36.12
C GLY A 39 0.30 4.53 -36.14
N TYR A 40 0.05 3.53 -35.28
CA TYR A 40 -1.28 2.94 -35.09
C TYR A 40 -2.07 3.71 -34.01
N GLU A 41 -3.35 4.03 -34.24
CA GLU A 41 -4.25 4.55 -33.20
C GLU A 41 -4.66 3.40 -32.28
N VAL A 42 -4.10 3.35 -31.07
CA VAL A 42 -4.30 2.22 -30.14
C VAL A 42 -4.95 2.65 -28.82
N PHE A 43 -5.56 3.85 -28.80
CA PHE A 43 -6.32 4.29 -27.64
C PHE A 43 -7.75 3.73 -27.68
N ASP A 44 -7.87 2.45 -27.37
CA ASP A 44 -9.17 1.86 -27.06
C ASP A 44 -9.68 2.39 -25.71
N VAL A 45 -10.98 2.69 -25.65
CA VAL A 45 -11.65 3.16 -24.42
C VAL A 45 -11.55 2.11 -23.30
N GLY A 46 -11.37 0.83 -23.66
CA GLY A 46 -11.12 -0.27 -22.74
C GLY A 46 -9.89 -0.06 -21.85
N ILE A 47 -8.80 0.54 -22.38
CA ILE A 47 -7.55 0.76 -21.64
C ILE A 47 -7.76 1.77 -20.51
N PHE A 48 -8.50 2.86 -20.77
CA PHE A 48 -8.81 3.87 -19.74
C PHE A 48 -9.70 3.30 -18.63
N MET A 49 -10.68 2.46 -18.97
CA MET A 49 -11.50 1.76 -17.99
C MET A 49 -10.68 0.77 -17.16
N GLN A 50 -9.71 0.09 -17.77
CA GLN A 50 -8.79 -0.82 -17.07
C GLN A 50 -7.89 -0.05 -16.09
N LEU A 51 -7.36 1.11 -16.50
CA LEU A 51 -6.57 1.98 -15.65
C LEU A 51 -7.38 2.50 -14.44
N ALA A 52 -8.65 2.86 -14.65
CA ALA A 52 -9.55 3.26 -13.56
C ALA A 52 -9.77 2.12 -12.55
N LYS A 53 -9.94 0.87 -13.03
CA LYS A 53 -10.04 -0.32 -12.16
C LYS A 53 -8.75 -0.57 -11.38
N TRP A 54 -7.59 -0.23 -11.91
CA TRP A 54 -6.33 -0.34 -11.18
C TRP A 54 -6.25 0.62 -10.01
N GLY A 55 -6.79 1.84 -10.15
CA GLY A 55 -6.91 2.77 -9.02
C GLY A 55 -7.75 2.19 -7.87
N ALA A 56 -8.87 1.55 -8.21
CA ALA A 56 -9.71 0.87 -7.23
C ALA A 56 -8.97 -0.31 -6.56
N TRP A 57 -8.25 -1.11 -7.35
CA TRP A 57 -7.44 -2.21 -6.83
C TRP A 57 -6.29 -1.74 -5.92
N MET A 58 -5.63 -0.63 -6.26
CA MET A 58 -4.58 0.00 -5.45
C MET A 58 -5.13 0.40 -4.07
N PHE A 59 -6.29 1.07 -4.04
CA PHE A 59 -6.91 1.47 -2.78
C PHE A 59 -7.37 0.27 -1.95
N ALA A 60 -7.97 -0.74 -2.59
CA ALA A 60 -8.37 -1.97 -1.93
C ALA A 60 -7.17 -2.71 -1.32
N SER A 61 -6.07 -2.82 -2.07
CA SER A 61 -4.84 -3.48 -1.60
C SER A 61 -4.19 -2.72 -0.45
N ALA A 62 -4.12 -1.39 -0.53
CA ALA A 62 -3.62 -0.55 0.56
C ALA A 62 -4.48 -0.69 1.82
N LEU A 63 -5.81 -0.76 1.68
CA LEU A 63 -6.73 -0.96 2.80
C LEU A 63 -6.54 -2.34 3.44
N VAL A 64 -6.34 -3.40 2.66
CA VAL A 64 -6.06 -4.76 3.19
C VAL A 64 -4.77 -4.81 3.99
N ILE A 65 -3.73 -4.08 3.55
CA ILE A 65 -2.47 -3.98 4.30
C ILE A 65 -2.66 -3.18 5.60
N ALA A 66 -3.44 -2.10 5.55
CA ALA A 66 -3.69 -1.24 6.71
C ALA A 66 -4.73 -1.81 7.70
N LEU A 67 -5.56 -2.76 7.26
CA LEU A 67 -6.71 -3.31 8.00
C LEU A 67 -6.35 -3.82 9.40
N PRO A 68 -5.32 -4.67 9.59
CA PRO A 68 -4.95 -5.14 10.92
C PRO A 68 -4.59 -4.00 11.88
N ALA A 69 -3.88 -2.99 11.36
CA ALA A 69 -3.48 -1.83 12.14
C ALA A 69 -4.66 -0.93 12.49
N LEU A 70 -5.54 -0.69 11.51
CA LEU A 70 -6.75 0.09 11.67
C LEU A 70 -7.67 -0.55 12.72
N CYS A 71 -7.93 -1.86 12.64
CA CYS A 71 -8.74 -2.59 13.59
C CYS A 71 -8.17 -2.53 15.01
N ALA A 72 -6.86 -2.77 15.17
CA ALA A 72 -6.22 -2.72 16.48
C ALA A 72 -6.27 -1.32 17.11
N LEU A 73 -5.98 -0.26 16.33
CA LEU A 73 -6.09 1.12 16.80
C LEU A 73 -7.54 1.50 17.13
N LEU A 74 -8.51 1.02 16.35
CA LEU A 74 -9.93 1.27 16.61
C LEU A 74 -10.35 0.64 17.94
N VAL A 75 -9.96 -0.60 18.21
CA VAL A 75 -10.20 -1.29 19.50
C VAL A 75 -9.57 -0.52 20.66
N VAL A 76 -8.33 -0.04 20.51
CA VAL A 76 -7.67 0.76 21.55
C VAL A 76 -8.41 2.08 21.80
N ASN A 77 -8.80 2.80 20.75
CA ASN A 77 -9.59 4.02 20.88
C ASN A 77 -10.95 3.74 21.54
N PHE A 78 -11.59 2.62 21.23
CA PHE A 78 -12.85 2.22 21.84
C PHE A 78 -12.69 1.90 23.34
N ALA A 79 -11.62 1.20 23.71
CA ALA A 79 -11.28 0.93 25.11
C ALA A 79 -11.03 2.23 25.90
N PHE A 80 -10.31 3.18 25.30
CA PHE A 80 -10.13 4.51 25.90
C PHE A 80 -11.43 5.31 26.00
N GLY A 81 -12.31 5.20 24.99
CA GLY A 81 -13.65 5.80 25.03
C GLY A 81 -14.49 5.29 26.19
N ILE A 82 -14.45 3.98 26.45
CA ILE A 82 -15.13 3.36 27.61
C ILE A 82 -14.49 3.81 28.92
N MET A 83 -13.15 3.84 29.00
CA MET A 83 -12.42 4.27 30.19
C MET A 83 -12.73 5.73 30.57
N ASN A 84 -12.86 6.61 29.58
CA ASN A 84 -13.23 8.01 29.79
C ASN A 84 -14.60 8.14 30.45
N ARG A 85 -15.54 7.23 30.16
CA ARG A 85 -16.85 7.18 30.83
C ARG A 85 -16.75 6.65 32.27
N ALA A 86 -15.85 5.71 32.55
CA ALA A 86 -15.70 5.07 33.87
C ALA A 86 -14.89 5.90 34.87
N ALA A 87 -13.89 6.65 34.41
CA ALA A 87 -13.02 7.47 35.25
C ALA A 87 -12.74 8.83 34.59
N PRO A 88 -13.67 9.80 34.68
CA PRO A 88 -13.54 11.11 34.02
C PRO A 88 -12.42 11.99 34.57
N GLN A 89 -11.77 11.56 35.65
CA GLN A 89 -10.64 12.24 36.30
C GLN A 89 -9.29 11.85 35.69
N LEU A 90 -9.21 10.71 34.99
CA LEU A 90 -8.01 10.35 34.25
C LEU A 90 -7.89 11.28 33.05
N ASN A 91 -6.76 11.96 32.91
CA ASN A 91 -6.48 12.78 31.74
C ASN A 91 -6.25 11.86 30.52
N VAL A 92 -7.35 11.42 29.90
CA VAL A 92 -7.36 10.50 28.75
C VAL A 92 -6.57 11.08 27.57
N PHE A 93 -6.43 12.40 27.48
CA PHE A 93 -5.55 13.03 26.50
C PHE A 93 -4.06 12.84 26.84
N ALA A 94 -3.68 12.94 28.11
CA ALA A 94 -2.29 12.71 28.55
C ALA A 94 -1.86 11.24 28.47
N LEU A 95 -2.78 10.30 28.70
CA LEU A 95 -2.50 8.85 28.71
C LEU A 95 -2.80 8.17 27.38
N GLY A 96 -3.81 8.62 26.64
CA GLY A 96 -4.25 8.01 25.39
C GLY A 96 -3.23 8.16 24.26
N PHE A 97 -2.53 9.29 24.18
CA PHE A 97 -1.52 9.53 23.14
C PHE A 97 -0.29 8.61 23.31
N PRO A 98 0.38 8.52 24.48
CA PRO A 98 1.50 7.59 24.68
C PRO A 98 1.14 6.13 24.41
N VAL A 99 -0.04 5.69 24.85
CA VAL A 99 -0.47 4.30 24.67
C VAL A 99 -0.80 4.01 23.21
N SER A 100 -1.54 4.90 22.53
CA SER A 100 -1.84 4.73 21.10
C SER A 100 -0.57 4.76 20.24
N MET A 101 0.43 5.56 20.63
CA MET A 101 1.73 5.60 19.96
C MET A 101 2.52 4.30 20.15
N LEU A 102 2.58 3.77 21.38
CA LEU A 102 3.22 2.47 21.67
C LEU A 102 2.55 1.33 20.90
N VAL A 103 1.21 1.27 20.91
CA VAL A 103 0.46 0.26 20.16
C VAL A 103 0.68 0.41 18.66
N GLY A 104 0.63 1.63 18.13
CA GLY A 104 0.90 1.91 16.72
C GLY A 104 2.29 1.43 16.29
N LEU A 105 3.32 1.68 17.11
CA LEU A 105 4.68 1.24 16.84
C LEU A 105 4.82 -0.29 16.88
N MET A 106 4.20 -0.95 17.88
CA MET A 106 4.17 -2.41 17.98
C MET A 106 3.52 -3.05 16.76
N ILE A 107 2.42 -2.46 16.26
CA ILE A 107 1.75 -2.96 15.05
C ILE A 107 2.65 -2.81 13.83
N VAL A 108 3.31 -1.66 13.66
CA VAL A 108 4.25 -1.44 12.54
C VAL A 108 5.37 -2.47 12.59
N PHE A 109 5.92 -2.74 13.77
CA PHE A 109 6.97 -3.75 13.96
C PHE A 109 6.51 -5.16 13.55
N VAL A 110 5.30 -5.58 13.95
CA VAL A 110 4.74 -6.87 13.54
C VAL A 110 4.45 -6.93 12.04
N THR A 111 3.99 -5.83 11.46
CA THR A 111 3.65 -5.74 10.02
C THR A 111 4.90 -5.81 9.15
N LEU A 112 6.00 -5.21 9.61
CA LEU A 112 7.31 -5.26 8.93
C LEU A 112 7.80 -6.69 8.68
N THR A 113 7.58 -7.61 9.62
CA THR A 113 7.99 -9.02 9.48
C THR A 113 7.30 -9.72 8.29
N ARG A 114 6.10 -9.26 7.90
CA ARG A 114 5.36 -9.81 6.75
C ARG A 114 5.46 -8.92 5.51
N PHE A 115 6.26 -7.87 5.53
CA PHE A 115 6.32 -6.90 4.44
C PHE A 115 6.84 -7.51 3.14
N VAL A 116 7.96 -8.22 3.18
CA VAL A 116 8.60 -8.81 1.98
C VAL A 116 7.66 -9.71 1.18
N PRO A 117 7.06 -10.78 1.73
CA PRO A 117 6.19 -11.65 0.95
C PRO A 117 4.92 -10.94 0.46
N GLN A 118 4.48 -9.87 1.14
CA GLN A 118 3.37 -9.06 0.69
C GLN A 118 3.77 -8.15 -0.48
N PHE A 119 4.97 -7.59 -0.43
CA PHE A 119 5.53 -6.79 -1.50
C PHE A 119 5.72 -7.60 -2.78
N ASP A 120 6.28 -8.81 -2.69
CA ASP A 120 6.50 -9.69 -3.85
C ASP A 120 5.19 -9.96 -4.60
N LYS A 121 4.12 -10.29 -3.88
CA LYS A 121 2.78 -10.54 -4.47
C LYS A 121 2.23 -9.31 -5.17
N LEU A 122 2.35 -8.14 -4.55
CA LEU A 122 1.86 -6.89 -5.13
C LEU A 122 2.69 -6.45 -6.34
N ALA A 123 4.01 -6.66 -6.28
CA ALA A 123 4.92 -6.41 -7.39
C ALA A 123 4.55 -7.29 -8.59
N GLU A 124 4.38 -8.60 -8.38
CA GLU A 124 3.98 -9.55 -9.43
C GLU A 124 2.62 -9.15 -10.06
N GLN A 125 1.63 -8.84 -9.23
CA GLN A 125 0.30 -8.39 -9.70
C GLN A 125 0.38 -7.08 -10.48
N SER A 126 1.19 -6.12 -10.04
CA SER A 126 1.38 -4.85 -10.76
C SER A 126 2.09 -5.04 -12.11
N LEU A 127 3.06 -5.94 -12.19
CA LEU A 127 3.77 -6.27 -13.44
C LEU A 127 2.85 -7.01 -14.42
N MET A 128 2.05 -7.96 -13.93
CA MET A 128 1.02 -8.62 -14.75
C MET A 128 -0.01 -7.61 -15.27
N MET A 129 -0.41 -6.65 -14.44
CA MET A 129 -1.27 -5.55 -14.86
C MET A 129 -0.62 -4.75 -15.99
N MET A 130 0.63 -4.30 -15.84
CA MET A 130 1.34 -3.56 -16.90
C MET A 130 1.35 -4.30 -18.24
N ARG A 131 1.61 -5.62 -18.23
CA ARG A 131 1.57 -6.45 -19.44
C ARG A 131 0.17 -6.54 -20.05
N SER A 132 -0.86 -6.74 -19.22
CA SER A 132 -2.24 -6.85 -19.68
C SER A 132 -2.77 -5.60 -20.40
N VAL A 133 -2.29 -4.40 -20.04
CA VAL A 133 -2.66 -3.15 -20.74
C VAL A 133 -1.98 -3.03 -22.10
N LEU A 134 -0.80 -3.63 -22.25
CA LEU A 134 -0.11 -3.70 -23.53
C LEU A 134 -0.70 -4.79 -24.45
N GLY A 135 -1.63 -5.61 -23.97
CA GLY A 135 -2.18 -6.74 -24.71
C GLY A 135 -1.26 -7.97 -24.74
N LEU A 136 -0.35 -8.07 -23.76
CA LEU A 136 0.57 -9.19 -23.53
C LEU A 136 0.06 -10.15 -22.45
#